data_AF-A0A1I3LDX0-F1
#
_entry.id   AF-A0A1I3LDX0-F1
#
_cell.length_a   1.000
_cell.length_b   1.000
_cell.length_c   1.000
_cell.angle_alpha   90.00
_cell.angle_beta   90.00
_cell.angle_gamma   90.00
#
_symmetry.space_group_name_H-M   'P 1'
#
loop_
_entity.id
_entity.type
_entity.pdbx_description
1 polymer ?
#
loop_
_entity_poly.entity_id
_entity_poly.type
_entity_poly.pdbx_seq_one_letter_code
_entity_poly.pdbx_strand_id
1 'polypeptide(L)'
;MPDGVLFGSSTAHKTLRKLLVEEQKLDAIISMPSGVFKPYAGVSTAILLFTKTNSGGTDYVWFYDLQADGYSLDDKRTPQPDKSDLPDILARWQNRAAESERKRTDPSFLVPKAEIAANDYDLSINRYKEVAYAAVEHELPQVILERLARLETEIAEGRKELEELLALDSAATSISAPTSASTPLSQRQRQSSAP
;
A
#
# COMPACT_ATOMS: atom_id res chain seq x y z
N MET A 1 13.31 -9.89 9.51
CA MET A 1 14.04 -8.94 8.63
C MET A 1 13.03 -8.25 7.72
N PRO A 2 13.20 -6.97 7.33
CA PRO A 2 12.34 -6.35 6.31
C PRO A 2 12.51 -7.04 4.94
N ASP A 3 11.42 -7.18 4.19
CA ASP A 3 11.45 -7.89 2.90
C ASP A 3 12.36 -7.24 1.86
N GLY A 4 12.60 -5.92 1.97
CA GLY A 4 13.51 -5.21 1.07
C GLY A 4 14.92 -5.81 0.99
N VAL A 5 15.34 -6.57 2.00
CA VAL A 5 16.62 -7.30 1.97
C VAL A 5 16.58 -8.46 0.96
N LEU A 6 15.41 -9.07 0.75
CA LEU A 6 15.19 -10.24 -0.11
C LEU A 6 15.19 -9.93 -1.61
N PHE A 7 14.87 -8.71 -2.00
CA PHE A 7 14.81 -8.33 -3.42
C PHE A 7 15.54 -7.02 -3.72
N GLY A 8 16.09 -6.35 -2.71
CA GLY A 8 16.77 -5.07 -2.85
C GLY A 8 17.87 -5.12 -3.92
N SER A 9 17.95 -4.07 -4.73
CA SER A 9 18.83 -4.01 -5.91
C SER A 9 20.27 -3.58 -5.60
N SER A 10 20.53 -3.07 -4.38
CA SER A 10 21.87 -2.63 -3.98
C SER A 10 22.88 -3.79 -4.00
N THR A 11 24.15 -3.47 -4.25
CA THR A 11 25.23 -4.46 -4.24
C THR A 11 25.29 -5.21 -2.92
N ALA A 12 25.12 -4.52 -1.79
CA ALA A 12 25.13 -5.15 -0.46
C ALA A 12 24.02 -6.21 -0.32
N HIS A 13 22.80 -5.90 -0.76
CA HIS A 13 21.70 -6.86 -0.72
C HIS A 13 21.95 -8.06 -1.64
N LYS A 14 22.38 -7.82 -2.89
CA LYS A 14 22.71 -8.89 -3.84
C LYS A 14 23.82 -9.81 -3.31
N THR A 15 24.90 -9.24 -2.79
CA THR A 15 26.02 -10.01 -2.21
C THR A 15 25.56 -10.83 -1.01
N LEU A 16 24.75 -10.25 -0.12
CA LEU A 16 24.24 -10.96 1.05
C LEU A 16 23.38 -12.17 0.66
N ARG A 17 22.44 -12.01 -0.27
CA ARG A 17 21.56 -13.11 -0.72
C ARG A 17 22.34 -14.20 -1.41
N LYS A 18 23.30 -13.83 -2.26
CA LYS A 18 24.22 -14.78 -2.88
C LYS A 18 25.01 -15.55 -1.81
N LEU A 19 25.57 -14.87 -0.80
CA LEU A 19 26.31 -15.52 0.28
C LEU A 19 25.44 -16.52 1.06
N LEU A 20 24.19 -16.16 1.36
CA LEU A 20 23.25 -17.06 2.05
C LEU A 20 22.96 -18.34 1.26
N VAL A 21 22.79 -18.22 -0.06
CA VAL A 21 22.44 -19.36 -0.95
C VAL A 21 23.67 -20.19 -1.32
N GLU A 22 24.81 -19.55 -1.56
CA GLU A 22 26.01 -20.20 -2.08
C GLU A 22 26.93 -20.75 -0.98
N GLU A 23 27.14 -19.98 0.09
CA GLU A 23 28.14 -20.32 1.10
C GLU A 23 27.52 -20.90 2.37
N GLN A 24 26.23 -20.65 2.59
CA GLN A 24 25.50 -21.16 3.74
C GLN A 24 24.43 -22.16 3.28
N LYS A 25 23.82 -22.84 4.26
CA LYS A 25 22.67 -23.70 4.01
C LYS A 25 21.39 -22.94 4.35
N LEU A 26 20.77 -22.31 3.36
CA LEU A 26 19.49 -21.64 3.49
C LEU A 26 18.36 -22.67 3.36
N ASP A 27 17.72 -22.99 4.48
CA ASP A 27 16.67 -24.01 4.52
C ASP A 27 15.30 -23.41 4.18
N ALA A 28 15.00 -22.18 4.63
CA ALA A 28 13.69 -21.57 4.40
C ALA A 28 13.60 -20.05 4.50
N ILE A 29 12.55 -19.54 3.86
CA ILE A 29 12.08 -18.16 3.93
C ILE A 29 10.57 -18.16 4.16
N ILE A 30 10.15 -17.56 5.28
CA ILE A 30 8.73 -17.36 5.60
C ILE A 30 8.46 -15.87 5.41
N SER A 31 7.68 -15.52 4.38
CA SER A 31 7.24 -14.14 4.15
C SER A 31 6.02 -13.87 5.01
N MET A 32 6.00 -12.72 5.69
CA MET A 32 4.93 -12.27 6.56
C MET A 32 4.31 -10.99 5.99
N PRO A 33 2.98 -10.83 6.11
CA PRO A 33 2.27 -9.73 5.49
C PRO A 33 2.56 -8.42 6.21
N SER A 34 2.36 -7.31 5.51
CA SER A 34 2.38 -6.00 6.14
C SER A 34 1.34 -5.94 7.27
N GLY A 35 1.75 -5.51 8.45
CA GLY A 35 0.86 -5.35 9.60
C GLY A 35 1.16 -6.27 10.78
N VAL A 36 1.95 -7.33 10.57
CA VAL A 36 2.43 -8.20 11.68
C VAL A 36 3.24 -7.46 12.74
N PHE A 37 3.76 -6.27 12.43
CA PHE A 37 4.48 -5.42 13.39
C PHE A 37 3.83 -4.05 13.62
N LYS A 38 2.59 -3.85 13.18
CA LYS A 38 1.85 -2.63 13.53
C LYS A 38 1.56 -2.58 15.03
N PRO A 39 1.51 -1.38 15.64
CA PRO A 39 1.64 -0.06 15.00
C PRO A 39 3.10 0.40 14.76
N TYR A 40 4.10 -0.39 15.15
CA TYR A 40 5.51 0.01 15.08
C TYR A 40 6.05 0.09 13.65
N ALA A 41 5.69 -0.88 12.80
CA ALA A 41 6.13 -0.95 11.42
C ALA A 41 5.03 -1.49 10.50
N GLY A 42 4.80 -0.79 9.38
CA GLY A 42 3.83 -1.19 8.36
C GLY A 42 4.43 -1.99 7.20
N VAL A 43 5.74 -2.24 7.19
CA VAL A 43 6.41 -2.97 6.11
C VAL A 43 6.22 -4.48 6.26
N SER A 44 6.23 -5.21 5.14
CA SER A 44 6.31 -6.66 5.15
C SER A 44 7.71 -7.13 5.58
N THR A 45 7.74 -8.32 6.16
CA THR A 45 8.95 -8.85 6.79
C THR A 45 9.04 -10.35 6.58
N ALA A 46 10.24 -10.90 6.70
CA ALA A 46 10.48 -12.32 6.57
C ALA A 46 11.32 -12.89 7.72
N ILE A 47 11.11 -14.19 7.93
CA ILE A 47 11.92 -15.05 8.79
C ILE A 47 12.77 -15.93 7.88
N LEU A 48 14.09 -15.93 8.10
CA LEU A 48 15.03 -16.76 7.36
C LEU A 48 15.57 -17.83 8.29
N LEU A 49 15.50 -19.08 7.85
CA LEU A 49 16.07 -20.21 8.57
C LEU A 49 17.25 -20.73 7.76
N PHE A 50 18.45 -20.61 8.32
CA PHE A 50 19.67 -21.07 7.69
C PHE A 50 20.66 -21.59 8.71
N THR A 51 21.52 -22.51 8.26
CA THR A 51 22.64 -23.03 9.03
C THR A 51 23.93 -22.45 8.46
N LYS A 52 24.79 -21.92 9.34
CA LYS A 52 26.12 -21.47 8.95
C LYS A 52 26.99 -22.69 8.65
N THR A 53 27.43 -22.83 7.41
CA THR A 53 28.28 -23.94 6.94
C THR A 53 29.60 -23.44 6.35
N ASN A 54 29.62 -22.24 5.75
CA ASN A 54 30.74 -21.69 4.96
C ASN A 54 31.22 -22.62 3.82
N SER A 55 30.40 -23.59 3.43
CA SER A 55 30.68 -24.56 2.37
C SER A 55 29.46 -24.82 1.47
N GLY A 56 28.39 -24.05 1.68
CA GLY A 56 27.12 -24.23 0.98
C GLY A 56 26.26 -25.33 1.58
N GLY A 57 25.56 -26.08 0.73
CA GLY A 57 24.61 -27.14 1.12
C GLY A 57 23.14 -26.77 0.90
N THR A 58 22.86 -25.66 0.21
CA THR A 58 21.52 -25.30 -0.25
C THR A 58 21.23 -25.99 -1.59
N ASP A 59 20.31 -26.95 -1.59
CA ASP A 59 19.79 -27.55 -2.83
C ASP A 59 18.43 -26.95 -3.20
N TYR A 60 17.56 -26.82 -2.20
CA TYR A 60 16.24 -26.23 -2.29
C TYR A 60 16.02 -25.30 -1.11
N VAL A 61 15.29 -24.22 -1.34
CA VAL A 61 14.83 -23.30 -0.30
C VAL A 61 13.32 -23.46 -0.17
N TRP A 62 12.84 -23.69 1.05
CA TRP A 62 11.41 -23.75 1.34
C TRP A 62 10.84 -22.35 1.53
N PHE A 63 9.83 -22.02 0.73
CA PHE A 63 9.11 -20.76 0.82
C PHE A 63 7.74 -20.98 1.45
N TYR A 64 7.35 -20.09 2.35
CA TYR A 64 6.01 -20.06 2.93
C TYR A 64 5.46 -18.63 2.89
N ASP A 65 4.21 -18.49 2.43
CA ASP A 65 3.46 -17.24 2.36
C ASP A 65 2.47 -17.14 3.54
N LEU A 66 2.91 -16.56 4.66
CA LEU A 66 2.06 -16.35 5.83
C LEU A 66 1.03 -15.27 5.49
N GLN A 67 -0.26 -15.58 5.65
CA GLN A 67 -1.37 -14.64 5.45
C GLN A 67 -1.83 -14.01 6.76
N ALA A 68 -1.77 -14.75 7.86
CA ALA A 68 -2.16 -14.24 9.17
C ALA A 68 -1.38 -14.89 10.32
N ASP A 69 -1.05 -14.10 11.34
CA ASP A 69 -0.29 -14.52 12.51
C ASP A 69 -1.18 -14.77 13.75
N GLY A 70 -2.50 -14.74 13.61
CA GLY A 70 -3.44 -14.85 14.72
C GLY A 70 -3.92 -13.50 15.26
N TYR A 71 -3.67 -12.40 14.55
CA TYR A 71 -4.13 -11.05 14.90
C TYR A 71 -4.63 -10.31 13.66
N SER A 72 -5.44 -9.26 13.85
CA SER A 72 -5.69 -8.30 12.77
C SER A 72 -4.39 -7.66 12.29
N LEU A 73 -4.30 -7.35 11.00
CA LEU A 73 -3.13 -6.68 10.40
C LEU A 73 -3.28 -5.14 10.40
N ASP A 74 -4.21 -4.62 11.21
CA ASP A 74 -4.41 -3.18 11.43
C ASP A 74 -3.65 -2.68 12.67
N ASP A 75 -3.69 -1.39 12.94
CA ASP A 75 -2.93 -0.79 14.05
C ASP A 75 -3.39 -1.26 15.43
N LYS A 76 -4.60 -1.84 15.52
CA LYS A 76 -5.17 -2.31 16.79
C LYS A 76 -4.66 -3.70 17.16
N ARG A 77 -4.19 -4.50 16.20
CA ARG A 77 -3.71 -5.89 16.42
C ARG A 77 -4.64 -6.67 17.35
N THR A 78 -5.91 -6.73 17.00
CA THR A 78 -6.92 -7.46 17.79
C THR A 78 -6.68 -8.97 17.62
N PRO A 79 -6.64 -9.77 18.71
CA PRO A 79 -6.48 -11.21 18.61
C PRO A 79 -7.55 -11.88 17.74
N GLN A 80 -7.12 -12.79 16.87
CA GLN A 80 -7.92 -13.62 15.97
C GLN A 80 -7.37 -15.05 15.98
N PRO A 81 -7.56 -15.82 17.08
CA PRO A 81 -6.90 -17.12 17.27
C PRO A 81 -7.21 -18.14 16.17
N ASP A 82 -8.39 -18.06 15.54
CA ASP A 82 -8.80 -18.95 14.44
C ASP A 82 -8.15 -18.58 13.08
N LYS A 83 -7.39 -17.49 13.01
CA LYS A 83 -6.74 -16.98 11.80
C LYS A 83 -5.23 -16.88 11.99
N SER A 84 -4.60 -18.02 12.17
CA SER A 84 -3.14 -18.12 12.29
C SER A 84 -2.61 -19.25 11.45
N ASP A 85 -1.64 -18.94 10.59
CA ASP A 85 -0.93 -19.93 9.79
C ASP A 85 0.26 -20.54 10.55
N LEU A 86 0.62 -19.99 11.71
CA LEU A 86 1.77 -20.43 12.50
C LEU A 86 1.73 -21.94 12.86
N PRO A 87 0.58 -22.54 13.22
CA PRO A 87 0.51 -23.98 13.45
C PRO A 87 0.78 -24.82 12.18
N ASP A 88 0.27 -24.38 11.02
CA ASP A 88 0.50 -25.07 9.73
C ASP A 88 1.98 -24.96 9.32
N ILE A 89 2.58 -23.77 9.46
CA ILE A 89 4.02 -23.55 9.25
C ILE A 89 4.84 -24.52 10.11
N LEU A 90 4.52 -24.64 11.40
CA LEU A 90 5.25 -25.51 12.31
C LEU A 90 5.11 -26.99 11.91
N ALA A 91 3.89 -27.42 11.60
CA ALA A 91 3.61 -28.80 11.19
C ALA A 91 4.37 -29.16 9.90
N ARG A 92 4.38 -28.25 8.90
CA ARG A 92 5.09 -28.46 7.63
C ARG A 92 6.60 -28.37 7.78
N TRP A 93 7.08 -27.45 8.61
CA TRP A 93 8.50 -27.34 8.92
C TRP A 93 9.06 -28.65 9.51
N GLN A 94 8.25 -29.36 10.30
CA GLN A 94 8.61 -30.67 10.85
C GLN A 94 8.51 -31.80 9.81
N ASN A 95 7.74 -31.63 8.73
CA ASN A 95 7.53 -32.63 7.69
C ASN A 95 7.88 -32.13 6.27
N ARG A 96 9.07 -31.54 6.10
CA ARG A 96 9.50 -30.96 4.81
C ARG A 96 9.58 -31.94 3.65
N ALA A 97 9.73 -33.24 3.93
CA ALA A 97 9.78 -34.25 2.87
C ALA A 97 8.48 -34.28 2.03
N ALA A 98 7.35 -33.94 2.65
CA ALA A 98 6.04 -33.87 1.99
C ALA A 98 5.86 -32.62 1.11
N GLU A 99 6.78 -31.65 1.14
CA GLU A 99 6.66 -30.40 0.38
C GLU A 99 7.13 -30.51 -1.08
N SER A 100 7.71 -31.66 -1.47
CA SER A 100 8.30 -31.88 -2.79
C SER A 100 7.31 -31.87 -3.96
N GLU A 101 6.04 -32.20 -3.72
CA GLU A 101 4.99 -32.26 -4.73
C GLU A 101 4.11 -31.00 -4.79
N ARG A 102 4.40 -29.99 -3.97
CA ARG A 102 3.58 -28.79 -3.87
C ARG A 102 3.74 -27.87 -5.06
N LYS A 103 2.63 -27.24 -5.43
CA LYS A 103 2.56 -26.34 -6.58
C LYS A 103 2.93 -24.93 -6.17
N ARG A 104 3.37 -24.13 -7.14
CA ARG A 104 3.66 -22.71 -6.95
C ARG A 104 2.44 -21.84 -6.60
N THR A 105 1.24 -22.42 -6.66
CA THR A 105 -0.02 -21.81 -6.23
C THR A 105 -0.32 -22.05 -4.75
N ASP A 106 0.35 -23.02 -4.10
CA ASP A 106 0.10 -23.38 -2.71
C ASP A 106 0.70 -22.32 -1.75
N PRO A 107 0.28 -22.31 -0.46
CA PRO A 107 0.87 -21.44 0.55
C PRO A 107 2.36 -21.68 0.78
N SER A 108 2.86 -22.87 0.44
CA SER A 108 4.27 -23.23 0.57
C SER A 108 4.74 -24.15 -0.54
N PHE A 109 6.01 -24.03 -0.91
CA PHE A 109 6.64 -24.83 -1.95
C PHE A 109 8.17 -24.74 -1.88
N LEU A 110 8.85 -25.67 -2.53
CA LEU A 110 10.31 -25.66 -2.66
C LEU A 110 10.74 -24.94 -3.95
N VAL A 111 11.76 -24.08 -3.86
CA VAL A 111 12.45 -23.50 -5.01
C VAL A 111 13.85 -24.11 -5.11
N PRO A 112 14.25 -24.70 -6.25
CA PRO A 112 15.63 -25.14 -6.47
C PRO A 112 16.62 -23.97 -6.46
N LYS A 113 17.82 -24.18 -5.91
CA LYS A 113 18.90 -23.19 -5.90
C LYS A 113 19.22 -22.64 -7.30
N ALA A 114 19.21 -23.50 -8.32
CA ALA A 114 19.50 -23.08 -9.70
C ALA A 114 18.51 -22.04 -10.22
N GLU A 115 17.23 -22.17 -9.87
CA GLU A 115 16.19 -21.19 -10.24
C GLU A 115 16.39 -19.87 -9.49
N ILE A 116 16.79 -19.93 -8.22
CA ILE A 116 17.13 -18.73 -7.44
C ILE A 116 18.32 -17.99 -8.06
N ALA A 117 19.36 -18.72 -8.44
CA ALA A 117 20.53 -18.14 -9.09
C ALA A 117 20.19 -17.52 -10.47
N ALA A 118 19.28 -18.12 -11.23
CA ALA A 118 18.80 -17.59 -12.51
C ALA A 118 17.99 -16.29 -12.34
N ASN A 119 17.34 -16.12 -11.18
CA ASN A 119 16.55 -14.93 -10.84
C ASN A 119 17.37 -13.91 -10.03
N ASP A 120 18.67 -13.77 -10.29
CA ASP A 120 19.56 -12.81 -9.61
C ASP A 120 19.54 -12.90 -8.07
N TYR A 121 19.34 -14.12 -7.55
CA TYR A 121 19.18 -14.39 -6.13
C TYR A 121 18.05 -13.59 -5.48
N ASP A 122 17.00 -13.23 -6.22
CA ASP A 122 15.77 -12.66 -5.66
C ASP A 122 15.13 -13.70 -4.73
N LEU A 123 15.07 -13.40 -3.44
CA LEU A 123 14.53 -14.27 -2.41
C LEU A 123 13.10 -13.87 -2.02
N SER A 124 12.42 -13.06 -2.84
CA SER A 124 10.99 -12.78 -2.66
C SER A 124 10.14 -13.96 -3.12
N ILE A 125 9.21 -14.41 -2.28
CA ILE A 125 8.27 -15.47 -2.63
C ILE A 125 7.44 -15.13 -3.88
N ASN A 126 7.12 -13.85 -4.09
CA ASN A 126 6.33 -13.36 -5.22
C ASN A 126 7.02 -13.58 -6.57
N ARG A 127 8.35 -13.78 -6.58
CA ARG A 127 9.09 -14.12 -7.80
C ARG A 127 8.72 -15.50 -8.33
N TYR A 128 8.40 -16.43 -7.43
CA TYR A 128 8.24 -17.85 -7.72
C TYR A 128 6.79 -18.34 -7.58
N LYS A 129 5.94 -17.53 -6.95
CA LYS A 129 4.53 -17.86 -6.76
C LYS A 129 3.78 -17.69 -8.09
N GLU A 130 3.07 -18.73 -8.50
CA GLU A 130 2.15 -18.64 -9.63
C GLU A 130 0.84 -18.04 -9.12
N VAL A 131 0.57 -16.79 -9.50
CA VAL A 131 -0.75 -16.22 -9.29
C VAL A 131 -1.65 -16.77 -10.38
N ALA A 132 -2.51 -17.72 -10.03
CA ALA A 132 -3.61 -18.11 -10.88
C ALA A 132 -4.51 -16.89 -11.05
N TYR A 133 -4.34 -16.14 -12.14
CA TYR A 133 -5.28 -15.12 -12.55
C TYR A 133 -6.60 -15.83 -12.85
N ALA A 134 -7.49 -15.91 -11.86
CA ALA A 134 -8.92 -15.96 -12.16
C ALA A 134 -9.17 -14.72 -13.00
N ALA A 135 -9.64 -14.90 -14.24
CA ALA A 135 -9.98 -13.78 -15.10
C ALA A 135 -10.86 -12.84 -14.29
N VAL A 136 -10.31 -11.69 -13.91
CA VAL A 136 -11.11 -10.65 -13.30
C VAL A 136 -12.07 -10.26 -14.39
N GLU A 137 -13.34 -10.61 -14.24
CA GLU A 137 -14.40 -10.09 -15.09
C GLU A 137 -14.38 -8.57 -14.90
N HIS A 138 -13.65 -7.89 -15.77
CA HIS A 138 -13.69 -6.45 -15.86
C HIS A 138 -15.04 -6.07 -16.45
N GLU A 139 -15.70 -5.07 -15.84
CA GLU A 139 -16.83 -4.40 -16.48
C GLU A 139 -16.42 -4.01 -17.91
N LEU A 140 -17.30 -4.24 -18.88
CA LEU A 140 -17.04 -3.86 -20.27
C LEU A 140 -16.65 -2.37 -20.32
N PRO A 141 -15.64 -1.96 -21.12
CA PRO A 141 -15.22 -0.56 -21.21
C PRO A 141 -16.38 0.41 -21.46
N GLN A 142 -17.43 -0.04 -22.17
CA GLN A 142 -18.66 0.72 -22.41
C GLN A 142 -19.38 1.11 -21.11
N VAL A 143 -19.51 0.19 -20.15
CA VAL A 143 -20.15 0.45 -18.85
C VAL A 143 -19.35 1.47 -18.03
N ILE A 144 -18.02 1.39 -18.11
CA ILE A 144 -17.13 2.36 -17.45
C ILE A 144 -17.30 3.75 -18.07
N LEU A 145 -17.38 3.84 -19.41
CA LEU A 145 -17.59 5.10 -20.13
C LEU A 145 -18.98 5.70 -19.88
N GLU A 146 -20.02 4.89 -19.83
CA GLU A 146 -21.38 5.34 -19.49
C GLU A 146 -21.44 5.91 -18.06
N ARG A 147 -20.82 5.20 -17.10
CA ARG A 147 -20.71 5.68 -15.71
C ARG A 147 -19.92 6.98 -15.63
N LEU A 148 -18.84 7.10 -16.39
CA LEU A 148 -18.03 8.33 -16.45
C LEU A 148 -18.85 9.51 -16.99
N ALA A 149 -19.55 9.34 -18.10
CA ALA A 149 -20.40 10.38 -18.68
C ALA A 149 -21.52 10.85 -17.73
N ARG A 150 -22.09 9.91 -16.97
CA ARG A 150 -23.08 10.24 -15.93
C ARG A 150 -22.46 11.11 -14.83
N LEU A 151 -21.30 10.70 -14.31
CA LEU A 151 -20.60 11.46 -13.27
C LEU A 151 -20.21 12.87 -13.75
N GLU A 152 -19.78 13.02 -15.01
CA GLU A 152 -19.48 14.34 -15.58
C GLU A 152 -20.72 15.25 -15.63
N THR A 153 -21.90 14.68 -15.89
CA THR A 153 -23.18 15.41 -15.87
C THR A 153 -23.52 15.86 -14.46
N GLU A 154 -23.45 14.96 -13.47
CA GLU A 154 -23.69 15.27 -12.05
C GLU A 154 -22.72 16.37 -11.54
N ILE A 155 -21.45 16.30 -11.92
CA ILE A 155 -20.44 17.31 -11.58
C ILE A 155 -20.78 18.66 -12.22
N ALA A 156 -21.22 18.67 -13.49
CA ALA A 156 -21.58 19.90 -14.18
C ALA A 156 -22.82 20.58 -13.57
N GLU A 157 -23.82 19.79 -13.18
CA GLU A 157 -25.01 20.26 -12.48
C GLU A 157 -24.65 20.85 -11.11
N GLY A 158 -23.90 20.11 -10.29
CA GLY A 158 -23.47 20.58 -8.97
C GLY A 158 -22.60 21.84 -9.04
N ARG A 159 -21.77 21.99 -10.08
CA ARG A 159 -21.02 23.22 -10.32
C ARG A 159 -21.96 24.40 -10.62
N LYS A 160 -22.97 24.19 -11.45
CA LYS A 160 -23.94 25.23 -11.82
C LYS A 160 -24.73 25.70 -10.60
N GLU A 161 -25.18 24.78 -9.77
CA GLU A 161 -25.86 25.11 -8.50
C GLU A 161 -24.97 25.97 -7.60
N LEU A 162 -23.68 25.63 -7.49
CA LEU A 162 -22.72 26.40 -6.71
C LEU A 162 -22.50 27.82 -7.28
N GLU A 163 -22.43 27.96 -8.60
CA GLU A 163 -22.34 29.26 -9.30
C GLU A 163 -23.60 30.12 -9.04
N GLU A 164 -24.79 29.53 -9.08
CA GLU A 164 -26.06 30.22 -8.81
C GLU A 164 -26.14 30.70 -7.34
N LEU A 165 -25.73 29.87 -6.38
CA LEU A 165 -25.68 30.25 -4.97
C LEU A 165 -24.70 31.40 -4.72
N LEU A 166 -23.52 31.37 -5.34
CA LEU A 166 -22.52 32.45 -5.22
C LEU A 166 -23.02 33.76 -5.86
N ALA A 167 -23.72 33.68 -7.00
CA ALA A 167 -24.32 34.84 -7.64
C ALA A 167 -25.39 35.50 -6.75
N LEU A 168 -26.24 34.69 -6.09
CA LEU A 168 -27.26 35.17 -5.16
C LEU A 168 -26.66 35.83 -3.91
N ASP A 169 -25.57 35.28 -3.36
CA ASP A 169 -24.86 35.86 -2.20
C ASP A 169 -24.15 37.19 -2.55
N SER A 170 -23.55 37.28 -3.75
CA SER A 170 -22.95 38.52 -4.26
C SER A 170 -23.99 39.62 -4.54
N ALA A 171 -25.20 39.25 -4.98
CA ALA A 171 -26.31 40.17 -5.18
C ALA A 171 -26.88 40.69 -3.85
N ALA A 172 -26.97 39.84 -2.82
CA ALA A 172 -27.39 40.24 -1.47
C ALA A 172 -26.41 41.24 -0.83
N THR A 173 -25.11 41.08 -1.09
CA THR A 173 -24.05 41.99 -0.60
C THR A 173 -24.08 43.36 -1.28
N SER A 174 -24.61 43.46 -2.51
CA SER A 174 -24.63 44.69 -3.33
C SER A 174 -25.77 45.66 -2.98
N ILE A 175 -26.83 45.21 -2.30
CA ILE A 175 -28.00 46.05 -1.96
C ILE A 175 -27.76 46.90 -0.68
N SER A 176 -26.65 46.68 0.04
CA SER A 176 -26.32 47.36 1.30
C SER A 176 -25.47 48.64 1.17
N ALA A 177 -25.16 49.13 -0.03
CA ALA A 177 -24.39 50.38 -0.19
C ALA A 177 -25.32 51.60 -0.32
N PRO A 178 -25.37 52.53 0.67
CA PRO A 178 -26.26 53.68 0.58
C PRO A 178 -25.76 54.71 -0.44
N THR A 179 -26.66 55.11 -1.35
CA THR A 179 -26.53 56.22 -2.28
C THR A 179 -26.57 57.57 -1.54
N SER A 180 -25.68 58.46 -1.91
CA SER A 180 -25.43 59.80 -1.35
C SER A 180 -26.52 60.83 -1.68
N ALA A 181 -26.64 61.87 -0.85
CA ALA A 181 -27.25 63.14 -1.28
C ALA A 181 -26.51 64.34 -0.66
N SER A 182 -25.78 65.07 -1.52
CA SER A 182 -25.29 66.43 -1.29
C SER A 182 -26.45 67.43 -1.24
N THR A 183 -26.31 68.53 -0.48
CA THR A 183 -27.09 69.76 -0.68
C THR A 183 -26.21 70.99 -0.43
N PRO A 184 -26.21 72.02 -1.29
CA PRO A 184 -25.27 73.14 -1.23
C PRO A 184 -25.87 74.48 -0.71
N LEU A 185 -24.94 75.40 -0.41
CA LEU A 185 -25.00 76.88 -0.37
C LEU A 185 -25.89 77.61 0.67
N SER A 186 -25.26 78.47 1.49
CA SER A 186 -25.34 79.95 1.31
C SER A 186 -24.43 80.74 2.25
N GLN A 187 -23.70 81.71 1.67
CA GLN A 187 -22.96 82.78 2.34
C GLN A 187 -23.91 83.81 3.00
N ARG A 188 -23.53 84.38 4.16
CA ARG A 188 -23.63 85.83 4.43
C ARG A 188 -22.85 86.28 5.68
N GLN A 189 -21.72 86.92 5.39
CA GLN A 189 -21.00 88.03 6.04
C GLN A 189 -21.74 88.88 7.10
N ARG A 190 -21.08 89.24 8.24
CA ARG A 190 -20.49 90.58 8.54
C ARG A 190 -19.99 90.78 10.00
N GLN A 191 -18.77 91.35 10.10
CA GLN A 191 -18.26 92.44 10.98
C GLN A 191 -18.29 92.26 12.52
N SER A 192 -17.17 92.25 13.28
CA SER A 192 -16.13 93.28 13.60
C SER A 192 -16.40 94.05 14.92
N SER A 193 -15.42 93.99 15.85
CA SER A 193 -14.84 95.09 16.69
C SER A 193 -14.81 94.91 18.23
N ALA A 194 -13.60 94.70 18.78
CA ALA A 194 -12.83 95.42 19.85
C ALA A 194 -13.50 95.98 21.14
N PRO A 195 -12.75 96.37 22.21
CA PRO A 195 -11.30 96.64 22.31
C PRO A 195 -10.48 95.68 23.17
#